data_AF-A0A963H0W9-F1
#
_entry.id   AF-A0A963H0W9-F1
#
_cell.length_a   1.000
_cell.length_b   1.000
_cell.length_c   1.000
_cell.angle_alpha   90.00
_cell.angle_beta   90.00
_cell.angle_gamma   90.00
#
_symmetry.space_group_name_H-M   'P 1'
#
loop_
_entity.id
_entity.type
_entity.pdbx_description
1 polymer ?
#
loop_
_entity_poly.entity_id
_entity_poly.type
_entity_poly.pdbx_seq_one_letter_code
_entity_poly.pdbx_strand_id
1 'polypeptide(L)'
;VSPGATGVPVISLEAGDAVVAAFIHAFSLALIGVIIALLVLLRNIKSTVLVLVPLLLAALFTGASTVLLDIPFNFANVIALPLILGIGIDCSVHMVHRSRNTGIAYENLLTTSTARAIFYSALTTMAGFGSLIFSQHQGTASMGLLLLAGVVLTLICVLVILPALLQSSKTNSQAPV
;
A
#
# COMPACT_ATOMS: atom_id res chain seq x y z
N VAL A 1 -34.36 -6.81 -10.19
CA VAL A 1 -34.22 -7.34 -11.57
C VAL A 1 -34.98 -8.65 -11.68
N SER A 2 -35.59 -8.95 -12.83
CA SER A 2 -36.26 -10.24 -13.05
C SER A 2 -35.21 -11.37 -13.06
N PRO A 3 -35.44 -12.54 -12.40
CA PRO A 3 -34.45 -13.62 -12.29
C PRO A 3 -33.95 -14.20 -13.63
N GLY A 4 -34.59 -13.89 -14.75
CA GLY A 4 -34.19 -14.34 -16.10
C GLY A 4 -33.90 -13.21 -17.07
N ALA A 5 -33.68 -11.97 -16.61
CA ALA A 5 -33.29 -10.87 -17.48
C ALA A 5 -31.86 -11.09 -17.98
N THR A 6 -31.65 -11.07 -19.29
CA THR A 6 -30.32 -11.22 -19.92
C THR A 6 -30.04 -10.05 -20.86
N GLY A 7 -28.77 -9.89 -21.25
CA GLY A 7 -28.32 -8.82 -22.14
C GLY A 7 -27.06 -8.13 -21.62
N VAL A 8 -26.40 -7.37 -22.50
CA VAL A 8 -25.11 -6.71 -22.20
C VAL A 8 -25.14 -5.92 -20.89
N PRO A 9 -26.16 -5.10 -20.58
CA PRO A 9 -26.18 -4.33 -19.33
C PRO A 9 -26.29 -5.19 -18.06
N VAL A 10 -27.04 -6.31 -18.12
CA VAL A 10 -27.21 -7.22 -16.98
C VAL A 10 -25.91 -7.99 -16.73
N ILE A 11 -25.30 -8.52 -17.80
CA ILE A 11 -24.02 -9.26 -17.71
C ILE A 11 -22.90 -8.34 -17.19
N SER A 12 -22.83 -7.08 -17.65
CA SER A 12 -21.81 -6.14 -17.17
C SER A 12 -22.00 -5.76 -15.69
N LEU A 13 -23.25 -5.66 -15.22
CA LEU A 13 -23.54 -5.41 -13.81
C LEU A 13 -23.15 -6.60 -12.93
N GLU A 14 -23.57 -7.82 -13.31
CA GLU A 14 -23.23 -9.05 -12.58
C GLU A 14 -21.72 -9.33 -12.57
N ALA A 15 -21.03 -9.09 -13.69
CA ALA A 15 -19.57 -9.15 -13.74
C ALA A 15 -18.94 -8.08 -12.84
N GLY A 16 -19.52 -6.88 -12.80
CA GLY A 16 -19.24 -5.81 -11.83
C GLY A 16 -19.18 -6.32 -10.40
N ASP A 17 -20.32 -6.81 -9.93
CA ASP A 17 -20.51 -7.30 -8.58
C ASP A 17 -19.60 -8.50 -8.28
N ALA A 18 -19.44 -9.42 -9.23
CA ALA A 18 -18.54 -10.56 -9.08
C ALA A 18 -17.08 -10.14 -8.91
N VAL A 19 -16.59 -9.18 -9.69
CA VAL A 19 -15.21 -8.67 -9.56
C VAL A 19 -15.02 -7.93 -8.23
N VAL A 20 -15.98 -7.11 -7.81
CA VAL A 20 -15.91 -6.42 -6.51
C VAL A 20 -15.90 -7.43 -5.37
N ALA A 21 -16.73 -8.46 -5.40
CA ALA A 21 -16.74 -9.51 -4.39
C ALA A 21 -15.42 -10.30 -4.36
N ALA A 22 -14.91 -10.70 -5.53
CA ALA A 22 -13.63 -11.38 -5.65
C ALA A 22 -12.48 -10.51 -5.12
N PHE A 23 -12.51 -9.21 -5.42
CA PHE A 23 -11.55 -8.24 -4.93
C PHE A 23 -11.60 -8.12 -3.40
N ILE A 24 -12.77 -7.94 -2.80
CA ILE A 24 -12.91 -7.83 -1.34
C ILE A 24 -12.41 -9.09 -0.65
N HIS A 25 -12.75 -10.27 -1.19
CA HIS A 25 -12.23 -11.54 -0.66
C HIS A 25 -10.71 -11.63 -0.78
N ALA A 26 -10.13 -11.36 -1.94
CA ALA A 26 -8.69 -11.41 -2.17
C ALA A 26 -7.94 -10.41 -1.28
N PHE A 27 -8.44 -9.17 -1.19
CA PHE A 27 -7.87 -8.12 -0.35
C PHE A 27 -7.92 -8.49 1.13
N SER A 28 -9.06 -8.99 1.61
CA SER A 28 -9.24 -9.38 3.02
C SER A 28 -8.31 -10.55 3.38
N LEU A 29 -8.25 -11.58 2.54
CA LEU A 29 -7.35 -12.71 2.74
C LEU A 29 -5.88 -12.29 2.71
N ALA A 30 -5.49 -11.42 1.78
CA ALA A 30 -4.14 -10.88 1.72
C ALA A 30 -3.80 -10.06 2.97
N LEU A 31 -4.70 -9.18 3.41
CA LEU A 31 -4.50 -8.36 4.60
C LEU A 31 -4.35 -9.22 5.86
N ILE A 32 -5.21 -10.23 6.04
CA ILE A 32 -5.11 -11.18 7.16
C ILE A 32 -3.78 -11.95 7.09
N GLY A 33 -3.44 -12.48 5.91
CA GLY A 33 -2.17 -13.21 5.70
C GLY A 33 -0.95 -12.35 6.03
N VAL A 34 -0.95 -11.08 5.60
CA VAL A 34 0.09 -10.11 5.93
C VAL A 34 0.17 -9.85 7.43
N ILE A 35 -0.96 -9.60 8.10
CA ILE A 35 -0.98 -9.35 9.55
C ILE A 35 -0.38 -10.55 10.29
N ILE A 36 -0.77 -11.77 9.92
CA ILE A 36 -0.22 -13.00 10.51
C ILE A 36 1.29 -13.09 10.24
N ALA A 37 1.73 -12.91 9.00
CA ALA A 37 3.14 -12.96 8.63
C ALA A 37 3.97 -11.93 9.40
N LEU A 38 3.48 -10.69 9.54
CA LEU A 38 4.14 -9.64 10.29
C LEU A 38 4.19 -9.95 11.79
N LEU A 39 3.12 -10.50 12.37
CA LEU A 39 3.12 -10.93 13.77
C LEU A 39 4.15 -12.03 14.02
N VAL A 40 4.27 -13.01 13.12
CA VAL A 40 5.28 -14.08 13.21
C VAL A 40 6.69 -13.51 13.04
N LEU A 41 6.91 -12.64 12.06
CA LEU A 41 8.22 -12.08 11.74
C LEU A 41 8.72 -11.12 12.81
N LEU A 42 7.88 -10.17 13.24
CA LEU A 42 8.25 -9.11 14.18
C LEU A 42 8.09 -9.52 15.64
N ARG A 43 7.28 -10.55 15.92
CA ARG A 43 6.97 -11.09 17.25
C ARG A 43 6.52 -10.00 18.23
N ASN A 44 5.92 -8.92 17.72
CA ASN A 44 5.53 -7.75 18.49
C ASN A 44 4.35 -7.04 17.81
N ILE A 45 3.23 -6.92 18.54
CA ILE A 45 2.00 -6.29 18.06
C ILE A 45 2.23 -4.80 17.76
N LYS A 46 2.95 -4.06 18.63
CA LYS A 46 3.23 -2.63 18.41
C LYS A 46 4.00 -2.40 17.11
N SER A 47 5.03 -3.22 16.86
CA SER A 47 5.80 -3.15 15.60
C SER A 47 4.95 -3.49 14.38
N THR A 48 4.03 -4.45 14.51
CA THR A 48 3.12 -4.84 13.42
C THR A 48 2.17 -3.70 13.08
N VAL A 49 1.58 -3.07 14.10
CA VAL A 49 0.73 -1.88 13.92
C VAL A 49 1.52 -0.73 13.30
N LEU A 50 2.75 -0.48 13.75
CA LEU A 50 3.62 0.55 13.19
C LEU A 50 3.91 0.34 11.70
N VAL A 51 4.04 -0.92 11.24
CA VAL A 51 4.17 -1.24 9.82
C VAL A 51 2.85 -0.96 9.08
N LEU A 52 1.72 -1.40 9.63
CA LEU A 52 0.42 -1.35 8.94
C LEU A 52 -0.16 0.06 8.82
N VAL A 53 0.01 0.94 9.82
CA VAL A 53 -0.57 2.29 9.83
C VAL A 53 -0.18 3.13 8.59
N PRO A 54 1.11 3.34 8.28
CA PRO A 54 1.50 4.13 7.10
C PRO A 54 1.04 3.48 5.78
N LEU A 55 0.88 2.16 5.75
CA LEU A 55 0.42 1.43 4.56
C LEU A 55 -1.05 1.60 4.29
N LEU A 56 -1.89 1.43 5.33
CA LEU A 56 -3.32 1.66 5.21
C LEU A 56 -3.60 3.11 4.88
N LEU A 57 -2.81 4.04 5.42
CA LEU A 57 -2.90 5.46 5.08
C LEU A 57 -2.50 5.74 3.63
N ALA A 58 -1.42 5.13 3.13
CA ALA A 58 -1.04 5.23 1.72
C ALA A 58 -2.09 4.64 0.77
N ALA A 59 -2.68 3.48 1.13
CA ALA A 59 -3.77 2.88 0.38
C ALA A 59 -5.02 3.78 0.38
N LEU A 60 -5.36 4.39 1.52
CA LEU A 60 -6.44 5.36 1.63
C LEU A 60 -6.18 6.59 0.74
N PHE A 61 -4.97 7.17 0.78
CA PHE A 61 -4.61 8.30 -0.07
C PHE A 61 -4.59 7.94 -1.55
N THR A 62 -4.22 6.71 -1.90
CA THR A 62 -4.31 6.21 -3.27
C THR A 62 -5.77 6.08 -3.71
N GLY A 63 -6.64 5.57 -2.84
CA GLY A 63 -8.08 5.57 -3.09
C GLY A 63 -8.62 6.99 -3.27
N ALA A 64 -8.22 7.93 -2.40
CA ALA A 64 -8.64 9.33 -2.49
C ALA A 64 -8.09 10.03 -3.75
N SER A 65 -6.89 9.67 -4.23
CA SER A 65 -6.33 10.26 -5.43
C SER A 65 -7.13 9.92 -6.69
N THR A 66 -7.89 8.81 -6.70
CA THR A 66 -8.81 8.50 -7.80
C THR A 66 -9.85 9.60 -8.03
N VAL A 67 -10.33 10.22 -6.94
CA VAL A 67 -11.30 11.33 -7.00
C VAL A 67 -10.61 12.61 -7.47
N LEU A 68 -9.38 12.86 -7.04
CA LEU A 68 -8.62 14.06 -7.41
C LEU A 68 -8.12 14.02 -8.86
N LEU A 69 -7.79 12.83 -9.36
CA LEU A 69 -7.28 12.60 -10.71
C LEU A 69 -8.39 12.31 -11.74
N ASP A 70 -9.64 12.22 -11.29
CA ASP A 70 -10.81 11.86 -12.12
C ASP A 70 -10.66 10.51 -12.83
N ILE A 71 -10.12 9.51 -12.11
CA ILE A 71 -9.87 8.15 -12.61
C ILE A 71 -10.77 7.18 -11.84
N PRO A 72 -11.97 6.86 -12.34
CA PRO A 72 -12.84 5.92 -11.65
C PRO A 72 -12.22 4.52 -11.59
N PHE A 73 -12.58 3.78 -10.54
CA PHE A 73 -12.24 2.37 -10.47
C PHE A 73 -12.90 1.59 -11.61
N ASN A 74 -12.13 0.69 -12.20
CA ASN A 74 -12.53 -0.24 -13.24
C ASN A 74 -11.94 -1.62 -12.94
N PHE A 75 -12.32 -2.61 -13.74
CA PHE A 75 -11.91 -4.00 -13.55
C PHE A 75 -10.39 -4.22 -13.52
N ALA A 76 -9.61 -3.37 -14.19
CA ALA A 76 -8.16 -3.49 -14.21
C ALA A 76 -7.51 -2.75 -13.04
N ASN A 77 -7.85 -1.47 -12.83
CA ASN A 77 -7.16 -0.64 -11.84
C ASN A 77 -7.56 -0.96 -10.38
N VAL A 78 -8.68 -1.66 -10.14
CA VAL A 78 -9.09 -2.05 -8.78
C VAL A 78 -8.02 -2.91 -8.09
N ILE A 79 -7.27 -3.71 -8.86
CA ILE A 79 -6.20 -4.60 -8.37
C ILE A 79 -5.01 -3.79 -7.80
N ALA A 80 -4.90 -2.50 -8.12
CA ALA A 80 -3.78 -1.67 -7.67
C ALA A 80 -3.66 -1.58 -6.14
N LEU A 81 -4.78 -1.48 -5.40
CA LEU A 81 -4.77 -1.30 -3.94
C LEU A 81 -4.08 -2.45 -3.19
N PRO A 82 -4.47 -3.74 -3.36
CA PRO A 82 -3.78 -4.86 -2.72
C PRO A 82 -2.32 -4.99 -3.19
N LEU A 83 -2.03 -4.63 -4.44
CA LEU A 83 -0.67 -4.68 -4.98
C LEU A 83 0.24 -3.65 -4.30
N ILE A 84 -0.23 -2.42 -4.12
CA ILE A 84 0.48 -1.35 -3.38
C ILE A 84 0.70 -1.75 -1.93
N LEU A 85 -0.30 -2.36 -1.28
CA LEU A 85 -0.14 -2.90 0.08
C LEU A 85 1.03 -3.87 0.13
N GLY A 86 1.08 -4.85 -0.77
CA GLY A 86 2.18 -5.81 -0.88
C GLY A 86 3.55 -5.16 -0.95
N ILE A 87 3.70 -4.18 -1.85
CA ILE A 87 4.97 -3.47 -2.09
C ILE A 87 5.37 -2.61 -0.89
N GLY A 88 4.41 -1.90 -0.28
CA GLY A 88 4.71 -1.02 0.84
C GLY A 88 5.12 -1.77 2.11
N ILE A 89 4.62 -2.99 2.32
CA ILE A 89 4.97 -3.83 3.48
C ILE A 89 6.46 -4.07 3.52
N ASP A 90 7.07 -4.41 2.38
CA ASP A 90 8.50 -4.66 2.28
C ASP A 90 9.32 -3.45 2.78
N CYS A 91 9.01 -2.26 2.23
CA CYS A 91 9.67 -1.01 2.61
C CYS A 91 9.50 -0.69 4.11
N SER A 92 8.29 -0.87 4.62
CA SER A 92 7.95 -0.58 6.03
C SER A 92 8.64 -1.54 7.00
N VAL A 93 8.67 -2.84 6.67
CA VAL A 93 9.33 -3.87 7.48
C VAL A 93 10.83 -3.63 7.55
N HIS A 94 11.48 -3.35 6.41
CA HIS A 94 12.92 -3.05 6.39
C HIS A 94 13.27 -1.83 7.24
N MET A 95 12.44 -0.79 7.20
CA MET A 95 12.62 0.42 8.01
C MET A 95 12.43 0.13 9.52
N VAL A 96 11.38 -0.58 9.90
CA VAL A 96 11.12 -0.95 11.30
C VAL A 96 12.22 -1.87 11.84
N HIS A 97 12.65 -2.85 11.06
CA HIS A 97 13.75 -3.75 11.45
C HIS A 97 15.05 -2.98 11.67
N ARG A 98 15.38 -2.03 10.78
CA ARG A 98 16.56 -1.16 10.94
C ARG A 98 16.49 -0.32 12.22
N SER A 99 15.33 0.27 12.51
CA SER A 99 15.10 1.07 13.71
C SER A 99 15.26 0.25 15.00
N ARG A 100 14.78 -1.00 15.00
CA ARG A 100 14.94 -1.93 16.13
C ARG A 100 16.39 -2.34 16.38
N ASN A 101 17.11 -2.73 15.33
CA ASN A 101 18.46 -3.28 15.48
C ASN A 101 19.52 -2.24 15.85
N THR A 102 19.31 -0.99 15.48
CA THR A 102 20.33 0.05 15.68
C THR A 102 20.01 1.00 16.83
N GLY A 103 18.79 0.98 17.37
CA GLY A 103 18.37 1.89 18.45
C GLY A 103 18.32 3.37 18.05
N ILE A 104 18.69 3.69 16.80
CA ILE A 104 18.92 5.05 16.29
C ILE A 104 17.67 5.93 16.44
N ALA A 105 17.89 7.19 16.84
CA ALA A 105 16.87 8.23 16.91
C ALA A 105 16.53 8.77 15.51
N TYR A 106 15.28 9.24 15.38
CA TYR A 106 14.60 9.80 14.20
C TYR A 106 15.52 10.38 13.09
N GLU A 107 16.39 11.34 13.42
CA GLU A 107 17.15 12.12 12.43
C GLU A 107 18.14 11.28 11.60
N ASN A 108 18.58 10.15 12.14
CA ASN A 108 19.58 9.31 11.48
C ASN A 108 18.97 8.13 10.70
N LEU A 109 17.65 7.92 10.72
CA LEU A 109 17.03 6.85 9.94
C LEU A 109 17.04 7.15 8.44
N LEU A 110 16.78 8.41 8.06
CA LEU A 110 16.79 8.85 6.66
C LEU A 110 18.20 8.88 6.05
N THR A 111 19.24 9.00 6.88
CA THR A 111 20.64 8.95 6.44
C THR A 111 21.17 7.53 6.29
N THR A 112 20.39 6.51 6.69
CA THR A 112 20.81 5.11 6.57
C THR A 112 20.84 4.62 5.12
N SER A 113 21.68 3.61 4.88
CA SER A 113 21.65 2.84 3.63
C SER A 113 20.30 2.19 3.37
N THR A 114 19.52 1.86 4.41
CA THR A 114 18.17 1.29 4.28
C THR A 114 17.19 2.28 3.67
N ALA A 115 17.16 3.53 4.14
CA ALA A 115 16.28 4.56 3.56
C ALA A 115 16.64 4.85 2.09
N ARG A 116 17.94 4.89 1.77
CA ARG A 116 18.42 5.03 0.38
C ARG A 116 18.03 3.82 -0.47
N ALA A 117 18.18 2.60 0.04
CA ALA A 117 17.79 1.38 -0.67
C ALA A 117 16.29 1.35 -0.96
N ILE A 118 15.46 1.75 0.01
CA ILE A 118 14.00 1.88 -0.15
C ILE A 118 13.68 2.91 -1.23
N PHE A 119 14.34 4.08 -1.23
CA PHE A 119 14.14 5.10 -2.25
C PHE A 119 14.48 4.59 -3.65
N TYR A 120 15.62 3.94 -3.84
CA TYR A 120 16.00 3.38 -5.14
C TYR A 120 15.09 2.22 -5.57
N SER A 121 14.65 1.36 -4.65
CA SER A 121 13.68 0.29 -4.93
C SER A 121 12.31 0.84 -5.35
N ALA A 122 11.86 1.92 -4.70
CA ALA A 122 10.66 2.61 -5.12
C ALA A 122 10.84 3.24 -6.51
N LEU A 123 12.01 3.80 -6.82
CA LEU A 123 12.30 4.36 -8.14
C LEU A 123 12.22 3.33 -9.28
N THR A 124 12.75 2.12 -9.07
CA THR A 124 12.63 1.04 -10.06
C THR A 124 11.19 0.59 -10.23
N THR A 125 10.43 0.52 -9.13
CA THR A 125 9.00 0.18 -9.16
C THR A 125 8.17 1.26 -9.87
N MET A 126 8.46 2.54 -9.60
CA MET A 126 7.85 3.68 -10.29
C MET A 126 8.16 3.66 -11.79
N ALA A 127 9.38 3.30 -12.19
CA ALA A 127 9.71 3.11 -13.61
C ALA A 127 8.90 1.95 -14.23
N GLY A 128 8.77 0.82 -13.51
CA GLY A 128 7.99 -0.33 -13.93
C GLY A 128 6.51 0.01 -14.15
N PHE A 129 5.82 0.55 -13.14
CA PHE A 129 4.41 0.91 -13.27
C PHE A 129 4.18 2.14 -14.13
N GLY A 130 5.11 3.10 -14.12
CA GLY A 130 5.08 4.26 -15.00
C GLY A 130 5.10 3.86 -16.47
N SER A 131 5.79 2.77 -16.83
CA SER A 131 5.76 2.25 -18.20
C SER A 131 4.36 1.82 -18.66
N LEU A 132 3.50 1.36 -17.74
CA LEU A 132 2.14 0.92 -18.06
C LEU A 132 1.24 2.07 -18.52
N ILE A 133 1.56 3.31 -18.13
CA ILE A 133 0.82 4.53 -18.52
C ILE A 133 0.81 4.70 -20.05
N PHE A 134 1.88 4.26 -20.72
CA PHE A 134 2.01 4.34 -22.18
C PHE A 134 1.29 3.20 -22.92
N SER A 135 0.56 2.33 -22.22
CA SER A 135 -0.20 1.26 -22.86
C SER A 135 -1.35 1.81 -23.70
N GLN A 136 -1.58 1.21 -24.88
CA GLN A 136 -2.73 1.51 -25.73
C GLN A 136 -4.06 1.03 -25.12
N HIS A 137 -4.00 0.08 -24.18
CA HIS A 137 -5.18 -0.43 -23.49
C HIS A 137 -5.53 0.46 -22.29
N GLN A 138 -6.68 1.15 -22.36
CA GLN A 138 -7.09 2.15 -21.35
C GLN A 138 -7.14 1.59 -19.92
N GLY A 139 -7.58 0.34 -19.74
CA GLY A 139 -7.58 -0.31 -18.43
C GLY A 139 -6.17 -0.43 -17.84
N THR A 140 -5.19 -0.76 -18.69
CA THR A 140 -3.79 -0.92 -18.26
C THR A 140 -3.12 0.43 -18.01
N ALA A 141 -3.40 1.43 -18.85
CA ALA A 141 -2.91 2.79 -18.65
C ALA A 141 -3.44 3.39 -17.33
N SER A 142 -4.73 3.25 -17.04
CA SER A 142 -5.34 3.73 -15.78
C SER A 142 -4.77 2.99 -14.55
N MET A 143 -4.51 1.69 -14.66
CA MET A 143 -3.85 0.90 -13.61
C MET A 143 -2.42 1.40 -13.37
N GLY A 144 -1.65 1.66 -14.43
CA GLY A 144 -0.30 2.21 -14.33
C GLY A 144 -0.26 3.54 -13.60
N LEU A 145 -1.18 4.44 -13.92
CA LEU A 145 -1.28 5.75 -13.28
C LEU A 145 -1.61 5.65 -11.80
N LEU A 146 -2.58 4.79 -11.43
CA LEU A 146 -2.96 4.57 -10.04
C LEU A 146 -1.83 3.90 -9.23
N LEU A 147 -1.15 2.91 -9.82
CA LEU A 147 -0.01 2.25 -9.19
C LEU A 147 1.16 3.21 -8.99
N LEU A 148 1.48 4.05 -9.98
CA LEU A 148 2.53 5.06 -9.87
C LEU A 148 2.21 6.04 -8.72
N ALA A 149 0.99 6.58 -8.69
CA ALA A 149 0.55 7.46 -7.62
C ALA A 149 0.62 6.76 -6.26
N GLY A 150 0.19 5.50 -6.19
CA GLY A 150 0.20 4.74 -4.95
C GLY A 150 1.59 4.39 -4.44
N VAL A 151 2.56 4.11 -5.32
CA VAL A 151 3.96 3.90 -4.92
C VAL A 151 4.59 5.20 -4.42
N VAL A 152 4.31 6.34 -5.06
CA VAL A 152 4.76 7.66 -4.59
C VAL A 152 4.21 7.95 -3.19
N LEU A 153 2.90 7.77 -3.00
CA LEU A 153 2.24 7.99 -1.71
C LEU A 153 2.77 7.03 -0.64
N THR A 154 2.99 5.76 -0.99
CA THR A 154 3.59 4.76 -0.10
C THR A 154 4.98 5.18 0.33
N LEU A 155 5.83 5.62 -0.60
CA LEU A 155 7.17 6.09 -0.30
C LEU A 155 7.15 7.28 0.66
N ILE A 156 6.25 8.24 0.44
CA ILE A 156 6.05 9.39 1.34
C ILE A 156 5.61 8.92 2.73
N CYS A 157 4.61 8.05 2.82
CA CYS A 157 4.13 7.53 4.11
C CYS A 157 5.23 6.75 4.86
N VAL A 158 6.03 5.93 4.16
CA VAL A 158 7.09 5.14 4.78
C VAL A 158 8.31 5.97 5.18
N LEU A 159 8.68 7.00 4.41
CA LEU A 159 9.84 7.83 4.74
C LEU A 159 9.51 8.99 5.68
N VAL A 160 8.26 9.43 5.74
CA VAL A 160 7.87 10.59 6.57
C VAL A 160 7.07 10.15 7.80
N ILE A 161 5.99 9.40 7.60
CA ILE A 161 5.03 9.09 8.67
C ILE A 161 5.57 7.99 9.58
N LEU A 162 6.14 6.93 9.02
CA LEU A 162 6.66 5.82 9.82
C LEU A 162 7.77 6.24 10.81
N PRO A 163 8.80 7.03 10.42
CA PRO A 163 9.78 7.52 11.38
C PRO A 163 9.18 8.40 12.48
N ALA A 164 8.19 9.23 12.16
CA ALA A 164 7.49 10.06 13.14
C ALA A 164 6.71 9.19 14.17
N LEU A 165 6.02 8.15 13.70
CA LEU A 165 5.32 7.21 14.56
C LEU A 165 6.29 6.41 15.45
N LEU A 166 7.43 5.99 14.90
CA LEU A 166 8.48 5.30 15.66
C LEU A 166 9.09 6.18 16.76
N GLN A 167 9.25 7.48 16.51
CA GLN A 167 9.74 8.44 17.52
C GLN A 167 8.75 8.59 18.68
N SER A 168 7.48 8.86 18.37
CA SER A 168 6.42 9.00 19.38
C SER A 168 6.30 7.75 20.25
N SER A 169 6.39 6.55 19.65
CA SER A 169 6.35 5.30 20.41
C SER A 169 7.56 5.08 21.34
N LYS A 170 8.75 5.61 21.02
CA LYS A 170 9.92 5.55 21.92
C LYS A 170 9.76 6.51 23.10
N THR A 171 9.30 7.73 22.85
CA THR A 171 9.07 8.75 23.89
C THR A 171 8.07 8.27 24.94
N ASN A 172 6.99 7.59 24.52
CA ASN A 172 5.97 7.06 25.42
C ASN A 172 6.46 5.90 26.31
N SER A 173 7.59 5.26 25.97
CA SER A 173 8.19 4.20 26.79
C SER A 173 9.22 4.74 27.80
N GLN A 174 9.52 6.04 27.79
CA GLN A 174 10.48 6.72 28.67
C GLN A 174 9.81 7.80 29.54
N ALA A 175 8.47 7.86 29.60
CA ALA A 175 7.77 8.78 30.50
C ALA A 175 8.13 8.45 31.97
N PRO A 176 8.59 9.43 32.77
CA PRO A 176 8.90 9.20 34.17
C PRO A 176 7.59 8.92 34.92
N VAL A 177 7.59 7.84 35.70
CA VAL A 177 6.59 7.56 36.74
C VAL A 177 6.87 8.45 37.93
#